data_AF-A0AAW1DD90-F1
#
_entry.id   AF-A0AAW1DD90-F1
#
_cell.length_a   1.000
_cell.length_b   1.000
_cell.length_c   1.000
_cell.angle_alpha   90.00
_cell.angle_beta   90.00
_cell.angle_gamma   90.00
#
_symmetry.space_group_name_H-M   'P 1'
#
loop_
_entity.id
_entity.type
_entity.pdbx_description
1 polymer ?
#
loop_
_entity_poly.entity_id
_entity_poly.type
_entity_poly.pdbx_seq_one_letter_code
_entity_poly.pdbx_strand_id
1 'polypeptide(L)'
;MWKNDFWGTSLTNSGSHGSYRPLCVLSFRLNYWACGHHPWGYHLVNLLLHCLATALVYRTARVFASPAPGPTALLFAVHPIHTEAVAGIVGRADVLSTIFYLLSFLTYSRHVRHELIVEWVYLWASLGLAACAMLCKETGITVLALSALYDVLLHRQSLSLRLVSSIYFISFTNNSFESYLNAIKSKLQVRCTNLIKTVIC
;
A
#
# COMPACT_ATOMS: atom_id res chain seq x y z
N MET A 1 -2.03 -20.48 -5.23
CA MET A 1 -2.26 -19.13 -4.69
C MET A 1 -3.02 -18.29 -5.70
N TRP A 2 -2.47 -18.08 -6.90
CA TRP A 2 -3.03 -17.17 -7.90
C TRP A 2 -4.29 -17.65 -8.64
N LYS A 3 -4.66 -18.94 -8.51
CA LYS A 3 -5.80 -19.54 -9.21
C LYS A 3 -7.03 -19.75 -8.33
N ASN A 4 -6.87 -19.59 -7.01
CA ASN A 4 -7.92 -19.89 -6.04
C ASN A 4 -8.33 -18.60 -5.33
N ASP A 5 -9.59 -18.54 -4.94
CA ASP A 5 -10.11 -17.51 -4.06
C ASP A 5 -9.57 -17.68 -2.63
N PHE A 6 -9.93 -16.73 -1.78
CA PHE A 6 -9.56 -16.68 -0.38
C PHE A 6 -9.95 -17.93 0.42
N TRP A 7 -11.01 -18.63 0.01
CA TRP A 7 -11.51 -19.85 0.66
C TRP A 7 -10.90 -21.13 0.09
N GLY A 8 -10.12 -21.03 -0.99
CA GLY A 8 -9.42 -22.13 -1.62
C GLY A 8 -10.12 -22.72 -2.85
N THR A 9 -11.29 -22.19 -3.23
CA THR A 9 -12.01 -22.61 -4.44
C THR A 9 -11.38 -21.98 -5.68
N SER A 10 -11.38 -22.67 -6.82
CA SER A 10 -10.85 -22.09 -8.07
C SER A 10 -11.65 -20.85 -8.48
N LEU A 11 -10.98 -19.76 -8.85
CA LEU A 11 -11.60 -18.50 -9.30
C LEU A 11 -12.46 -18.65 -10.56
N THR A 12 -12.18 -19.67 -11.36
CA THR A 12 -12.95 -19.99 -12.59
C THR A 12 -14.21 -20.80 -12.32
N ASN A 13 -14.41 -21.26 -11.08
CA ASN A 13 -15.59 -22.03 -10.70
C ASN A 13 -16.76 -21.08 -10.44
N SER A 14 -17.93 -21.38 -11.00
CA SER A 14 -19.17 -20.63 -10.80
C SER A 14 -19.64 -20.59 -9.33
N GLY A 15 -19.19 -21.53 -8.49
CA GLY A 15 -19.43 -21.50 -7.04
C GLY A 15 -18.40 -20.71 -6.23
N SER A 16 -17.42 -20.07 -6.86
CA SER A 16 -16.41 -19.25 -6.15
C SER A 16 -17.02 -17.95 -5.65
N HIS A 17 -16.58 -17.53 -4.46
CA HIS A 17 -16.96 -16.23 -3.92
C HIS A 17 -16.23 -15.07 -4.65
N GLY A 18 -15.26 -15.37 -5.52
CA GLY A 18 -14.50 -14.37 -6.29
C GLY A 18 -13.55 -13.52 -5.44
N SER A 19 -13.47 -13.75 -4.13
CA SER A 19 -12.64 -12.95 -3.22
C SER A 19 -11.16 -13.24 -3.43
N TYR A 20 -10.48 -12.36 -4.13
CA TYR A 20 -9.05 -12.47 -4.40
C TYR A 20 -8.22 -11.66 -3.39
N ARG A 21 -7.63 -12.35 -2.41
CA ARG A 21 -6.91 -11.74 -1.27
C ARG A 21 -5.49 -12.31 -1.10
N PRO A 22 -4.59 -12.14 -2.09
CA PRO A 22 -3.32 -12.84 -2.14
C PRO A 22 -2.41 -12.52 -0.95
N LEU A 23 -2.33 -11.27 -0.48
CA LEU A 23 -1.45 -10.92 0.64
C LEU A 23 -1.90 -11.57 1.96
N CYS A 24 -3.21 -11.67 2.17
CA CYS A 24 -3.74 -12.38 3.33
C CYS A 24 -3.42 -13.89 3.24
N VAL A 25 -3.64 -14.52 2.08
CA VAL A 25 -3.29 -15.95 1.86
C VAL A 25 -1.79 -16.19 2.05
N LEU A 26 -0.94 -15.28 1.59
CA LEU A 26 0.51 -15.35 1.79
C LEU A 26 0.85 -15.31 3.29
N SER A 27 0.23 -14.42 4.05
CA SER A 27 0.44 -14.34 5.51
C SER A 27 0.06 -15.65 6.22
N PHE A 28 -1.00 -16.32 5.79
CA PHE A 28 -1.39 -17.62 6.34
C PHE A 28 -0.41 -18.73 5.98
N ARG A 29 0.15 -18.72 4.75
CA ARG A 29 1.18 -19.67 4.33
C ARG A 29 2.48 -19.51 5.09
N LEU A 30 2.91 -18.26 5.32
CA LEU A 30 4.08 -17.97 6.14
C LEU A 30 3.85 -18.43 7.58
N ASN A 31 2.66 -18.19 8.12
CA ASN A 31 2.32 -18.68 9.46
C ASN A 31 2.28 -20.21 9.55
N TYR A 32 1.74 -20.86 8.52
CA TYR A 32 1.74 -22.33 8.41
C TYR A 32 3.16 -22.89 8.33
N TRP A 33 4.05 -22.24 7.59
CA TRP A 33 5.46 -22.64 7.52
C TRP A 33 6.15 -22.56 8.89
N ALA A 34 5.80 -21.58 9.72
CA ALA A 34 6.39 -21.39 11.05
C ALA A 34 5.75 -22.26 12.16
N CYS A 35 4.42 -22.39 12.17
CA CYS A 35 3.66 -22.98 13.28
C CYS A 35 2.74 -24.15 12.87
N GLY A 36 2.79 -24.59 11.60
CA GLY A 36 1.92 -25.64 11.09
C GLY A 36 0.43 -25.32 11.27
N HIS A 37 -0.36 -26.34 11.60
CA HIS A 37 -1.80 -26.20 11.88
C HIS A 37 -2.12 -25.80 13.32
N HIS A 38 -1.13 -25.44 14.14
CA HIS A 38 -1.38 -25.11 15.54
C HIS A 38 -2.15 -23.78 15.68
N PRO A 39 -3.40 -23.80 16.20
CA PRO A 39 -4.27 -22.61 16.19
C PRO A 39 -3.70 -21.42 16.96
N TRP A 40 -2.98 -21.68 18.06
CA TRP A 40 -2.41 -20.63 18.93
C TRP A 40 -1.50 -19.67 18.15
N GLY A 41 -0.71 -20.17 17.18
CA GLY A 41 0.18 -19.34 16.38
C GLY A 41 -0.60 -18.35 15.49
N TYR A 42 -1.77 -18.76 15.01
CA TYR A 42 -2.64 -17.90 14.21
C TYR A 42 -3.25 -16.76 15.03
N HIS A 43 -3.74 -17.07 16.24
CA HIS A 43 -4.26 -16.08 17.16
C HIS A 43 -3.18 -15.11 17.65
N LEU A 44 -1.97 -15.62 17.93
CA LEU A 44 -0.84 -14.78 18.33
C LEU A 44 -0.50 -13.76 17.25
N VAL A 45 -0.40 -14.18 15.99
CA VAL A 45 -0.14 -13.25 14.88
C VAL A 45 -1.25 -12.21 14.76
N ASN A 46 -2.52 -12.62 14.86
CA ASN A 46 -3.64 -11.66 14.80
C ASN A 46 -3.59 -10.64 15.95
N LEU A 47 -3.25 -11.08 17.16
CA LEU A 47 -3.07 -10.21 18.31
C LEU A 47 -1.95 -9.19 18.10
N LEU A 48 -0.79 -9.64 17.60
CA LEU A 48 0.34 -8.75 17.30
C LEU A 48 -0.01 -7.73 16.21
N LEU A 49 -0.73 -8.16 15.17
CA LEU A 49 -1.23 -7.26 14.13
C LEU A 49 -2.23 -6.24 14.70
N HIS A 50 -3.11 -6.63 15.62
CA HIS A 50 -4.03 -5.70 16.29
C HIS A 50 -3.31 -4.66 17.14
N CYS A 51 -2.26 -5.07 17.87
CA CYS A 51 -1.39 -4.15 18.60
C CYS A 51 -0.73 -3.13 17.66
N LEU A 52 -0.25 -3.58 16.50
CA LEU A 52 0.32 -2.69 15.47
C LEU A 52 -0.75 -1.74 14.91
N ALA A 53 -1.93 -2.24 14.58
CA ALA A 53 -3.04 -1.41 14.11
C ALA A 53 -3.40 -0.33 15.14
N THR A 54 -3.49 -0.70 16.42
CA THR A 54 -3.74 0.23 17.54
C THR A 54 -2.67 1.33 17.62
N ALA A 55 -1.38 0.97 17.50
CA ALA A 55 -0.29 1.94 17.49
C ALA A 55 -0.38 2.90 16.29
N LEU A 56 -0.84 2.42 15.13
CA LEU A 56 -1.08 3.25 13.95
C LEU A 56 -2.28 4.16 14.13
N VAL A 57 -3.36 3.71 14.77
CA VAL A 57 -4.51 4.56 15.14
C VAL A 57 -4.07 5.72 16.02
N TYR A 58 -3.23 5.47 17.02
CA TYR A 58 -2.64 6.53 17.84
C TYR A 58 -1.91 7.57 16.97
N ARG A 59 -1.06 7.13 16.02
CA ARG A 59 -0.34 8.03 15.11
C ARG A 59 -1.30 8.81 14.21
N THR A 60 -2.35 8.18 13.71
CA THR A 60 -3.36 8.83 12.86
C THR A 60 -4.15 9.88 13.66
N ALA A 61 -4.52 9.59 14.90
CA ALA A 61 -5.18 10.56 15.78
C ALA A 61 -4.31 11.81 16.04
N ARG A 62 -2.98 11.65 16.10
CA ARG A 62 -2.03 12.77 16.19
C ARG A 62 -1.99 13.63 14.93
N VAL A 63 -2.21 13.05 13.75
CA VAL A 63 -2.25 13.80 12.47
C VAL A 63 -3.45 14.75 12.44
N PHE A 64 -4.61 14.29 12.94
CA PHE A 64 -5.84 15.09 13.04
C PHE A 64 -5.87 16.06 14.24
N ALA A 65 -4.75 16.24 14.95
CA ALA A 65 -4.66 17.09 16.15
C ALA A 65 -5.73 16.77 17.21
N SER A 66 -6.10 15.50 17.35
CA SER A 66 -7.03 15.09 18.40
C SER A 66 -6.49 15.49 19.79
N PRO A 67 -7.33 16.06 20.68
CA PRO A 67 -6.90 16.42 22.04
C PRO A 67 -6.58 15.18 22.90
N ALA A 68 -7.05 14.00 22.49
CA ALA A 68 -6.92 12.76 23.25
C ALA A 68 -6.54 11.55 22.37
N PRO A 69 -5.33 11.55 21.77
CA PRO A 69 -4.88 10.48 20.88
C PRO A 69 -4.70 9.15 21.61
N GLY A 70 -4.26 9.18 22.87
CA GLY A 70 -4.11 8.00 23.72
C GLY A 70 -5.45 7.31 24.01
N PRO A 71 -6.44 8.01 24.58
CA PRO A 71 -7.77 7.47 24.77
C PRO A 71 -8.43 6.95 23.49
N THR A 72 -8.25 7.65 22.36
CA THR A 72 -8.75 7.17 21.05
C THR A 72 -8.18 5.80 20.69
N ALA A 73 -6.86 5.63 20.83
CA ALA A 73 -6.21 4.35 20.54
C ALA A 73 -6.58 3.26 21.56
N LEU A 74 -6.71 3.61 22.84
CA LEU A 74 -7.14 2.66 23.87
C LEU A 74 -8.57 2.19 23.63
N LEU A 75 -9.48 3.10 23.29
CA LEU A 75 -10.85 2.76 22.91
C LEU A 75 -10.85 1.81 21.72
N PHE A 76 -10.06 2.09 20.67
CA PHE A 76 -9.89 1.17 19.54
C PHE A 76 -9.35 -0.20 19.98
N ALA A 77 -8.35 -0.24 20.87
CA ALA A 77 -7.73 -1.48 21.32
C ALA A 77 -8.73 -2.43 21.99
N VAL A 78 -9.59 -1.88 22.86
CA VAL A 78 -10.52 -2.65 23.71
C VAL A 78 -11.92 -2.76 23.13
N HIS A 79 -12.19 -2.14 21.97
CA HIS A 79 -13.54 -2.11 21.42
C HIS A 79 -14.02 -3.52 21.04
N PRO A 80 -15.19 -3.98 21.55
CA PRO A 80 -15.66 -5.35 21.33
C PRO A 80 -15.94 -5.69 19.86
N ILE A 81 -16.14 -4.68 19.00
CA ILE A 81 -16.30 -4.86 17.55
C ILE A 81 -15.09 -5.55 16.89
N HIS A 82 -13.90 -5.47 17.49
CA HIS A 82 -12.70 -6.10 16.94
C HIS A 82 -12.55 -7.57 17.36
N THR A 83 -13.39 -8.07 18.27
CA THR A 83 -13.29 -9.46 18.76
C THR A 83 -13.40 -10.46 17.62
N GLU A 84 -14.32 -10.27 16.68
CA GLU A 84 -14.45 -11.15 15.50
C GLU A 84 -13.20 -11.10 14.60
N ALA A 85 -12.64 -9.90 14.38
CA ALA A 85 -11.47 -9.72 13.53
C ALA A 85 -10.17 -10.28 14.15
N VAL A 86 -10.05 -10.26 15.48
CA VAL A 86 -8.84 -10.68 16.21
C VAL A 86 -8.93 -12.14 16.65
N ALA A 87 -10.05 -12.55 17.26
CA ALA A 87 -10.25 -13.92 17.71
C ALA A 87 -10.51 -14.86 16.52
N GLY A 88 -11.20 -14.40 15.47
CA GLY A 88 -11.36 -15.17 14.24
C GLY A 88 -10.06 -15.24 13.45
N ILE A 89 -9.55 -16.46 13.19
CA ILE A 89 -8.34 -16.65 12.35
C ILE A 89 -8.53 -15.99 10.98
N VAL A 90 -9.71 -16.15 10.39
CA VAL A 90 -10.10 -15.59 9.07
C VAL A 90 -10.11 -14.06 9.06
N GLY A 91 -10.34 -13.42 10.22
CA GLY A 91 -10.37 -11.97 10.40
C GLY A 91 -9.04 -11.26 10.12
N ARG A 92 -7.94 -12.02 9.93
CA ARG A 92 -6.62 -11.49 9.56
C ARG A 92 -6.65 -10.59 8.33
N ALA A 93 -7.54 -10.86 7.36
CA ALA A 93 -7.69 -10.02 6.16
C ALA A 93 -8.03 -8.57 6.53
N ASP A 94 -8.88 -8.38 7.52
CA ASP A 94 -9.39 -7.09 7.95
C ASP A 94 -8.32 -6.30 8.72
N VAL A 95 -7.61 -6.99 9.60
CA VAL A 95 -6.53 -6.40 10.40
C VAL A 95 -5.36 -5.97 9.51
N LEU A 96 -4.91 -6.83 8.58
CA LEU A 96 -3.87 -6.49 7.61
C LEU A 96 -4.28 -5.33 6.71
N SER A 97 -5.51 -5.36 6.17
CA SER A 97 -6.03 -4.27 5.35
C SER A 97 -6.02 -2.95 6.13
N THR A 98 -6.44 -2.97 7.41
CA THR A 98 -6.41 -1.80 8.31
C THR A 98 -5.00 -1.25 8.52
N ILE A 99 -4.00 -2.11 8.72
CA ILE A 99 -2.61 -1.68 8.89
C ILE A 99 -2.09 -0.97 7.64
N PHE A 100 -2.25 -1.57 6.46
CA PHE A 100 -1.81 -0.97 5.20
C PHE A 100 -2.61 0.29 4.86
N TYR A 101 -3.90 0.33 5.19
CA TYR A 101 -4.76 1.49 5.05
C TYR A 101 -4.23 2.67 5.88
N LEU A 102 -3.98 2.46 7.18
CA LEU A 102 -3.46 3.51 8.06
C LEU A 102 -2.06 3.95 7.65
N LEU A 103 -1.18 3.03 7.25
CA LEU A 103 0.15 3.38 6.73
C LEU A 103 0.08 4.20 5.45
N SER A 104 -0.80 3.84 4.51
CA SER A 104 -1.03 4.59 3.28
C SER A 104 -1.46 6.02 3.60
N PHE A 105 -2.47 6.19 4.47
CA PHE A 105 -2.93 7.50 4.90
C PHE A 105 -1.85 8.31 5.63
N LEU A 106 -1.12 7.71 6.57
CA LEU A 106 -0.04 8.38 7.30
C LEU A 106 1.10 8.82 6.38
N THR A 107 1.40 8.05 5.34
CA THR A 107 2.41 8.39 4.33
C THR A 107 1.92 9.54 3.46
N TYR A 108 0.65 9.48 3.02
CA TYR A 108 0.01 10.56 2.28
C TYR A 108 -0.07 11.86 3.09
N SER A 109 -0.38 11.79 4.38
CA SER A 109 -0.41 12.97 5.25
C SER A 109 0.95 13.68 5.38
N ARG A 110 2.05 12.93 5.24
CA ARG A 110 3.41 13.48 5.18
C ARG A 110 3.72 14.10 3.82
N HIS A 111 3.25 13.49 2.74
CA HIS A 111 3.35 14.05 1.40
C HIS A 111 2.76 15.47 1.35
N VAL A 112 1.58 15.69 1.94
CA VAL A 112 0.93 17.01 1.97
C VAL A 112 1.71 18.08 2.76
N ARG A 113 2.64 17.70 3.66
CA ARG A 113 3.36 18.61 4.58
C ARG A 113 4.77 19.02 4.13
N HIS A 114 5.38 18.36 3.15
CA HIS A 114 6.76 18.64 2.71
C HIS A 114 6.73 19.14 1.27
N GLU A 115 7.40 20.24 0.91
CA GLU A 115 7.09 20.96 -0.35
C GLU A 115 7.94 20.69 -1.61
N LEU A 116 9.10 20.01 -1.58
CA LEU A 116 10.06 20.25 -2.70
C LEU A 116 10.70 19.06 -3.44
N ILE A 117 10.91 17.86 -2.85
CA ILE A 117 11.49 16.71 -3.62
C ILE A 117 11.04 15.33 -3.09
N VAL A 118 10.91 15.18 -1.77
CA VAL A 118 10.52 13.90 -1.12
C VAL A 118 9.03 13.59 -1.31
N GLU A 119 8.25 14.55 -1.83
CA GLU A 119 6.82 14.43 -2.09
C GLU A 119 6.46 13.18 -2.91
N TRP A 120 7.13 12.94 -4.04
CA TRP A 120 6.78 11.85 -4.96
C TRP A 120 7.02 10.48 -4.36
N VAL A 121 8.09 10.33 -3.57
CA VAL A 121 8.39 9.07 -2.89
C VAL A 121 7.26 8.71 -1.93
N TYR A 122 6.77 9.68 -1.16
CA TYR A 122 5.64 9.46 -0.26
C TYR A 122 4.32 9.20 -1.00
N LEU A 123 4.10 9.85 -2.15
CA LEU A 123 2.93 9.59 -2.98
C LEU A 123 2.94 8.14 -3.53
N TRP A 124 4.01 7.74 -4.21
CA TRP A 124 4.14 6.38 -4.74
C TRP A 124 4.12 5.32 -3.65
N ALA A 125 4.75 5.59 -2.50
CA ALA A 125 4.67 4.71 -1.34
C ALA A 125 3.23 4.60 -0.81
N SER A 126 2.48 5.71 -0.73
CA SER A 126 1.08 5.69 -0.30
C SER A 126 0.19 4.88 -1.24
N LEU A 127 0.39 5.00 -2.56
CA LEU A 127 -0.32 4.22 -3.58
C LEU A 127 0.04 2.73 -3.52
N GLY A 128 1.33 2.41 -3.34
CA GLY A 128 1.77 1.03 -3.15
C GLY A 128 1.15 0.38 -1.90
N LEU A 129 1.08 1.14 -0.79
CA LEU A 129 0.42 0.69 0.44
C LEU A 129 -1.10 0.56 0.27
N ALA A 130 -1.75 1.46 -0.47
CA ALA A 130 -3.16 1.36 -0.80
C ALA A 130 -3.47 0.10 -1.63
N ALA A 131 -2.61 -0.20 -2.62
CA ALA A 131 -2.70 -1.44 -3.39
C ALA A 131 -2.51 -2.67 -2.49
N CYS A 132 -1.57 -2.64 -1.54
CA CYS A 132 -1.41 -3.71 -0.55
C CYS A 132 -2.66 -3.88 0.34
N ALA A 133 -3.29 -2.78 0.77
CA ALA A 133 -4.53 -2.82 1.53
C ALA A 133 -5.67 -3.48 0.72
N MET A 134 -5.78 -3.13 -0.57
CA MET A 134 -6.76 -3.70 -1.50
C MET A 134 -6.52 -5.20 -1.75
N LEU A 135 -5.25 -5.62 -1.88
CA LEU A 135 -4.87 -7.03 -2.02
C LEU A 135 -5.07 -7.86 -0.74
N CYS A 136 -5.25 -7.21 0.42
CA CYS A 136 -5.69 -7.87 1.65
C CYS A 136 -7.21 -7.96 1.71
N LYS A 137 -7.90 -6.87 1.35
CA LYS A 137 -9.36 -6.77 1.30
C LYS A 137 -9.78 -5.63 0.37
N GLU A 138 -10.78 -5.87 -0.45
CA GLU A 138 -11.34 -4.96 -1.45
C GLU A 138 -11.75 -3.58 -0.87
N THR A 139 -12.19 -3.54 0.39
CA THR A 139 -12.53 -2.29 1.10
C THR A 139 -11.34 -1.34 1.26
N GLY A 140 -10.10 -1.84 1.12
CA GLY A 140 -8.87 -1.06 1.22
C GLY A 140 -8.77 0.07 0.19
N ILE A 141 -9.45 -0.03 -0.95
CA ILE A 141 -9.46 1.02 -1.99
C ILE A 141 -10.01 2.35 -1.48
N THR A 142 -10.85 2.32 -0.44
CA THR A 142 -11.45 3.52 0.16
C THR A 142 -10.42 4.48 0.78
N VAL A 143 -9.17 4.04 1.01
CA VAL A 143 -8.09 4.92 1.50
C VAL A 143 -7.74 6.02 0.50
N LEU A 144 -7.90 5.77 -0.79
CA LEU A 144 -7.66 6.76 -1.84
C LEU A 144 -8.68 7.90 -1.74
N ALA A 145 -9.95 7.55 -1.49
CA ALA A 145 -11.01 8.53 -1.25
C ALA A 145 -10.76 9.32 0.05
N LEU A 146 -10.35 8.66 1.13
CA LEU A 146 -9.99 9.33 2.38
C LEU A 146 -8.81 10.31 2.18
N SER A 147 -7.80 9.90 1.43
CA SER A 147 -6.62 10.72 1.14
C SER A 147 -7.00 11.95 0.32
N ALA A 148 -7.79 11.77 -0.75
CA ALA A 148 -8.31 12.88 -1.55
C ALA A 148 -9.18 13.83 -0.72
N LEU A 149 -10.06 13.30 0.14
CA LEU A 149 -10.88 14.12 1.04
C LEU A 149 -10.01 14.91 2.02
N TYR A 150 -8.99 14.28 2.60
CA TYR A 150 -8.05 14.94 3.51
C TYR A 150 -7.32 16.10 2.84
N ASP A 151 -6.91 15.95 1.57
CA ASP A 151 -6.30 17.02 0.79
C ASP A 151 -7.28 18.17 0.51
N VAL A 152 -8.52 17.85 0.10
CA VAL A 152 -9.59 18.85 -0.10
C VAL A 152 -9.89 19.65 1.18
N LEU A 153 -9.93 18.97 2.33
CA LEU A 153 -10.25 19.60 3.62
C LEU A 153 -9.12 20.53 4.10
N LEU A 154 -7.85 20.17 3.87
CA LEU A 154 -6.71 21.00 4.24
C LEU A 154 -6.44 22.13 3.25
N HIS A 155 -6.68 21.91 1.96
CA HIS A 155 -6.42 22.88 0.90
C HIS A 155 -7.71 23.25 0.19
N ARG A 156 -8.50 24.13 0.81
CA ARG A 156 -9.77 24.66 0.24
C ARG A 156 -9.65 25.38 -1.13
N GLN A 157 -8.48 25.46 -1.79
CA GLN A 157 -8.31 26.25 -3.03
C GLN A 157 -7.41 25.70 -4.16
N SER A 158 -6.74 24.54 -4.11
CA SER A 158 -5.85 24.16 -5.25
C SER A 158 -5.64 22.67 -5.56
N LEU A 159 -6.70 21.88 -5.60
CA LEU A 159 -6.61 20.50 -6.12
C LEU A 159 -6.12 20.47 -7.59
N SER A 160 -6.46 21.48 -8.39
CA SER A 160 -6.07 21.59 -9.79
C SER A 160 -4.57 21.80 -9.98
N LEU A 161 -3.90 22.62 -9.14
CA LEU A 161 -2.48 22.95 -9.32
C LEU A 161 -1.55 21.78 -8.98
N ARG A 162 -1.88 20.96 -7.96
CA ARG A 162 -1.05 19.78 -7.60
C ARG A 162 -1.20 18.64 -8.62
N LEU A 163 -2.40 18.36 -9.10
CA LEU A 163 -2.61 17.39 -10.19
C LEU A 163 -1.95 17.84 -11.49
N VAL A 164 -2.01 19.13 -11.85
CA VAL A 164 -1.31 19.69 -13.01
C VAL A 164 0.20 19.60 -12.82
N SER A 165 0.75 19.96 -11.65
CA SER A 165 2.18 19.77 -11.36
C SER A 165 2.61 18.30 -11.46
N SER A 166 1.71 17.37 -11.12
CA SER A 166 1.95 15.92 -11.25
C SER A 166 2.02 15.47 -12.71
N ILE A 167 1.09 15.94 -13.54
CA ILE A 167 1.08 15.63 -14.98
C ILE A 167 2.30 16.24 -15.68
N TYR A 168 2.66 17.47 -15.34
CA TYR A 168 3.83 18.16 -15.90
C TYR A 168 5.15 17.50 -15.46
N PHE A 169 5.27 17.07 -14.20
CA PHE A 169 6.47 16.37 -13.73
C PHE A 169 6.58 14.96 -14.32
N ILE A 170 5.48 14.20 -14.43
CA ILE A 170 5.47 12.90 -15.14
C ILE A 170 5.98 13.08 -16.58
N SER A 171 5.52 14.14 -17.25
CA SER A 171 5.98 14.50 -18.60
C SER A 171 7.48 14.87 -18.62
N PHE A 172 7.97 15.58 -17.59
CA PHE A 172 9.39 15.92 -17.43
C PHE A 172 10.29 14.70 -17.16
N THR A 173 9.87 13.79 -16.28
CA THR A 173 10.60 12.54 -16.03
C THR A 173 10.61 11.61 -17.22
N ASN A 174 9.50 11.52 -17.98
CA ASN A 174 9.47 10.77 -19.22
C ASN A 174 10.45 11.36 -20.25
N ASN A 175 10.50 12.69 -20.40
CA ASN A 175 11.46 13.34 -21.29
C ASN A 175 12.92 13.15 -20.85
N SER A 176 13.21 13.20 -19.55
CA SER A 176 14.55 12.92 -19.03
C SER A 176 14.97 11.46 -19.24
N PHE A 177 14.05 10.51 -19.09
CA PHE A 177 14.30 9.09 -19.30
C PHE A 177 14.49 8.73 -20.78
N GLU A 178 13.66 9.29 -21.67
CA GLU A 178 13.85 9.23 -23.13
C GLU A 178 15.22 9.77 -23.55
N SER A 179 15.62 10.93 -23.01
CA SER A 179 16.92 11.53 -23.28
C SER A 179 18.08 10.63 -22.85
N TYR A 180 17.97 9.97 -21.68
CA TYR A 180 18.95 9.01 -21.20
C TYR A 180 19.02 7.74 -22.07
N LEU A 181 17.87 7.18 -22.46
CA LEU A 181 17.80 6.02 -23.35
C LEU A 181 18.40 6.33 -24.72
N ASN A 182 18.14 7.53 -25.26
CA ASN A 182 18.69 7.97 -26.53
C ASN A 182 20.20 8.21 -26.45
N ALA A 183 20.72 8.70 -25.32
CA ALA A 183 22.15 8.82 -25.07
C ALA A 183 22.86 7.45 -24.94
N ILE A 184 22.18 6.44 -24.38
CA ILE A 184 22.71 5.07 -24.29
C ILE A 184 22.68 4.40 -25.66
N LYS A 185 21.57 4.53 -26.41
CA LYS A 185 21.45 4.02 -27.79
C LYS A 185 22.50 4.63 -28.71
N SER A 186 22.77 5.95 -28.62
CA SER A 186 23.78 6.60 -29.45
C SER A 186 25.20 6.11 -29.13
N LYS A 187 25.54 5.92 -27.86
CA LYS A 187 26.83 5.33 -27.45
C LYS A 187 26.99 3.88 -27.90
N LEU A 188 25.93 3.08 -27.81
CA LEU A 188 25.91 1.69 -28.31
C LEU A 188 26.05 1.63 -29.83
N GLN A 189 25.35 2.50 -30.57
CA GLN A 189 25.43 2.57 -32.02
C GLN A 189 26.86 2.90 -32.48
N VAL A 190 27.50 3.93 -31.91
CA VAL A 190 28.88 4.30 -32.23
C VAL A 190 29.86 3.17 -31.87
N ARG A 191 29.65 2.48 -30.75
CA ARG A 191 30.49 1.32 -30.36
C ARG A 191 30.36 0.17 -31.36
N CYS A 192 29.15 -0.16 -31.80
CA CYS A 192 28.90 -1.19 -32.81
C CYS A 192 29.50 -0.82 -34.18
N THR A 193 29.32 0.43 -34.63
CA THR A 193 29.91 0.89 -35.90
C THR A 193 31.43 0.86 -35.88
N ASN A 194 32.06 1.22 -34.75
CA ASN A 194 33.51 1.14 -34.61
C ASN A 194 34.01 -0.31 -34.52
N LEU A 195 33.29 -1.20 -33.83
CA LEU A 195 33.64 -2.63 -33.79
C LEU A 195 33.59 -3.27 -35.18
N ILE A 196 32.56 -2.94 -35.98
CA ILE A 196 32.43 -3.42 -37.36
C ILE A 196 33.59 -2.91 -38.22
N LYS A 197 34.00 -1.65 -38.07
CA LYS A 197 35.17 -1.10 -38.80
C LYS A 197 36.49 -1.77 -38.39
N THR A 198 36.66 -2.17 -37.14
CA THR A 198 37.88 -2.85 -36.66
C THR A 198 37.95 -4.32 -37.07
N VAL A 199 36.83 -4.98 -37.36
CA VAL A 199 36.80 -6.38 -37.82
C VAL A 199 36.93 -6.52 -39.34
N ILE A 200 36.61 -5.46 -40.10
CA ILE A 200 36.65 -5.45 -41.57
C ILE A 200 37.99 -4.91 -42.13
N CYS A 201 38.81 -4.24 -41.32
CA CYS A 201 40.19 -3.84 -41.66
C CYS A 201 41.19 -4.86 -41.11
#